data_AF-A0AAT9HGL9-F1
#
_entry.id   AF-A0AAT9HGL9-F1
#
_cell.length_a   1.000
_cell.length_b   1.000
_cell.length_c   1.000
_cell.angle_alpha   90.00
_cell.angle_beta   90.00
_cell.angle_gamma   90.00
#
_symmetry.space_group_name_H-M   'P 1'
#
loop_
_entity.id
_entity.type
_entity.pdbx_description
1 polymer ?
#
loop_
_entity_poly.entity_id
_entity_poly.type
_entity_poly.pdbx_seq_one_letter_code
_entity_poly.pdbx_strand_id
1 'polypeptide(L)' 'MGDRYWPPTTPFAEVTAYFPGPVAALRTLKSDVITGLTAQTEAALDAAEGRRWRTGGTHALIQVRT' A
#
# COMPACT_ATOMS: atom_id res chain seq x y z
N MET A 1 -3.44 -7.83 4.72
CA MET A 1 -3.37 -6.52 5.41
C MET A 1 -4.41 -6.35 6.53
N GLY A 2 -5.50 -7.13 6.57
CA GLY A 2 -6.38 -7.25 7.74
C GLY A 2 -7.25 -6.03 8.04
N ASP A 3 -7.46 -5.14 7.05
CA ASP A 3 -8.26 -3.92 7.15
C ASP A 3 -7.92 -3.02 8.35
N ARG A 4 -6.62 -2.88 8.62
CA ARG A 4 -6.10 -2.01 9.68
C ARG A 4 -5.52 -0.74 9.09
N TYR A 5 -5.60 0.34 9.86
CA TYR A 5 -4.90 1.59 9.57
C TYR A 5 -3.40 1.44 9.83
N TRP A 6 -2.69 0.90 8.84
CA TRP A 6 -1.24 0.86 8.84
C TRP A 6 -0.66 2.21 8.42
N PRO A 7 0.47 2.66 9.01
CA PRO A 7 1.31 3.66 8.38
C PRO A 7 1.63 3.23 6.94
N PRO A 8 1.47 4.08 5.92
CA PRO A 8 1.68 3.70 4.52
C PRO A 8 3.10 3.22 4.21
N THR A 9 4.06 3.60 5.05
CA THR A 9 5.46 3.18 5.00
C THR A 9 5.75 1.85 5.70
N THR A 10 4.76 1.23 6.36
CA THR A 10 4.91 -0.09 7.00
C THR A 10 5.38 -1.11 5.96
N PRO A 11 6.44 -1.89 6.19
CA PRO A 11 6.92 -2.84 5.19
C PRO A 11 5.87 -3.90 4.81
N PHE A 12 5.66 -4.10 3.50
CA PHE A 12 4.73 -5.12 2.99
C PHE A 12 5.11 -6.53 3.46
N ALA A 13 6.41 -6.81 3.59
CA ALA A 13 6.92 -8.10 4.04
C ALA A 13 6.49 -8.44 5.48
N GLU A 14 6.49 -7.46 6.39
CA GLU A 14 6.05 -7.64 7.77
C GLU A 14 4.54 -7.91 7.84
N VAL A 15 3.74 -7.13 7.11
CA VAL A 15 2.27 -7.26 7.12
C VAL A 15 1.81 -8.56 6.48
N THR A 16 2.61 -9.16 5.60
CA THR A 16 2.30 -10.44 4.95
C THR A 16 2.99 -11.64 5.62
N ALA A 17 3.83 -11.45 6.65
CA ALA A 17 4.69 -12.47 7.26
C ALA A 17 3.98 -13.79 7.62
N TYR A 18 2.67 -13.74 7.87
CA TYR A 18 1.83 -14.90 8.18
C TYR A 18 1.61 -15.88 7.01
N PHE A 19 1.86 -15.49 5.75
CA PHE A 19 1.72 -16.40 4.62
C PHE A 19 2.90 -17.39 4.56
N PRO A 20 2.64 -18.68 4.29
CA PRO A 20 3.66 -19.74 4.35
C PRO A 20 4.65 -19.77 3.18
N GLY A 21 4.51 -18.90 2.18
CA GLY A 21 5.35 -18.86 0.99
C GLY A 21 5.30 -17.51 0.27
N PRO A 22 5.85 -17.41 -0.95
CA PRO A 22 5.85 -16.17 -1.72
C PRO A 22 4.44 -15.61 -1.97
N VAL A 23 4.29 -14.29 -1.92
CA VAL A 23 3.02 -13.59 -2.13
C VAL A 23 3.22 -12.39 -3.04
N ALA A 24 2.30 -12.22 -3.98
CA ALA A 24 2.16 -11.01 -4.78
C ALA A 24 0.78 -10.38 -4.57
N ALA A 25 0.73 -9.06 -4.43
CA ALA A 25 -0.49 -8.27 -4.40
C ALA A 25 -0.50 -7.30 -5.58
N LEU A 26 -1.47 -7.45 -6.47
CA LEU A 26 -1.76 -6.54 -7.57
C LEU A 26 -3.07 -5.83 -7.24
N ARG A 27 -3.02 -4.52 -7.00
CA ARG A 27 -4.18 -3.81 -6.46
C ARG A 27 -4.29 -2.38 -6.97
N THR A 28 -5.47 -2.03 -7.48
CA THR A 28 -5.90 -0.63 -7.67
C THR A 28 -6.32 -0.03 -6.33
N LEU A 29 -5.89 1.20 -6.05
CA LEU A 29 -6.17 1.92 -4.80
C LEU A 29 -7.63 2.40 -4.76
N LYS A 30 -8.46 1.66 -4.02
CA LYS A 30 -9.89 1.93 -3.79
C LYS A 30 -10.26 1.93 -2.31
N SER A 31 -9.26 2.00 -1.42
CA SER A 31 -9.42 1.88 0.04
C SER A 31 -8.22 2.54 0.73
N ASP A 32 -8.43 3.12 1.90
CA ASP A 32 -7.41 3.77 2.72
C ASP A 32 -6.24 2.86 3.11
N VAL A 33 -6.47 1.55 3.20
CA VAL A 33 -5.44 0.59 3.60
C VAL A 33 -4.34 0.57 2.57
N ILE A 34 -3.11 0.85 2.98
CA ILE A 34 -1.91 0.80 2.13
C ILE A 34 -0.66 0.58 3.00
N THR A 35 0.34 -0.10 2.43
CA THR A 35 1.63 -0.41 3.07
C THR A 35 2.72 -0.41 2.00
N GLY A 36 3.99 -0.39 2.41
CA GLY A 36 5.15 -0.57 1.55
C GLY A 36 5.46 0.60 0.61
N LEU A 37 4.94 1.80 0.88
CA LEU A 37 5.37 3.00 0.17
C LEU A 37 6.66 3.57 0.79
N THR A 38 7.42 4.32 -0.01
CA THR A 38 8.44 5.21 0.56
C THR A 38 7.78 6.47 1.09
N ALA A 39 8.39 7.11 2.10
CA ALA A 39 7.92 8.39 2.61
C ALA A 39 7.89 9.48 1.51
N GLN A 40 8.83 9.43 0.57
CA GLN A 40 8.88 10.34 -0.58
C GLN A 40 7.67 10.13 -1.52
N THR A 41 7.33 8.88 -1.82
CA THR A 41 6.17 8.55 -2.66
C THR A 41 4.87 8.99 -2.00
N GLU A 42 4.70 8.70 -0.70
CA GLU A 42 3.53 9.15 0.05
C GLU A 42 3.40 10.69 0.03
N ALA A 43 4.47 11.41 0.34
CA ALA A 43 4.47 12.87 0.35
C ALA A 43 4.15 13.47 -1.02
N ALA A 44 4.67 12.89 -2.11
CA ALA A 44 4.38 13.34 -3.46
C ALA A 44 2.91 13.14 -3.84
N LEU A 45 2.32 12.00 -3.50
CA LEU A 45 0.91 11.70 -3.75
C LEU A 45 -0.02 12.56 -2.89
N ASP A 46 0.30 12.74 -1.61
CA ASP A 46 -0.45 13.61 -0.72
C ASP A 46 -0.38 15.08 -1.19
N ALA A 47 0.76 15.55 -1.70
CA ALA A 47 0.90 16.90 -2.26
C ALA A 47 0.09 17.09 -3.56
N ALA A 48 0.04 16.07 -4.42
CA ALA A 48 -0.65 16.16 -5.70
C ALA A 48 -2.18 16.01 -5.59
N GLU A 49 -2.66 15.10 -4.74
CA GLU A 49 -4.06 14.65 -4.73
C GLU A 49 -4.70 14.61 -3.33
N GLY A 50 -3.98 15.09 -2.31
CA GLY A 50 -4.42 15.00 -0.92
C GLY A 50 -4.62 13.54 -0.53
N ARG A 51 -5.75 13.20 0.10
CA ARG A 51 -6.06 11.81 0.48
C ARG A 51 -6.69 10.99 -0.66
N ARG A 52 -7.11 11.61 -1.77
CA ARG A 52 -7.95 10.94 -2.79
C ARG A 52 -7.23 9.86 -3.58
N TRP A 53 -5.90 9.93 -3.73
CA TRP A 53 -5.14 8.91 -4.45
C TRP A 53 -5.28 7.50 -3.84
N ARG A 54 -5.65 7.40 -2.54
CA ARG A 54 -5.90 6.12 -1.85
C ARG A 54 -7.23 5.47 -2.25
N THR A 55 -8.23 6.24 -2.69
CA THR A 55 -9.61 5.76 -2.89
C THR A 55 -10.17 6.03 -4.28
N GLY A 56 -9.55 6.92 -5.05
CA GLY A 56 -10.04 7.37 -6.36
C GLY A 56 -9.94 6.32 -7.48
N GLY A 57 -9.27 5.18 -7.25
CA GLY A 57 -9.14 4.12 -8.26
C GLY A 57 -8.21 4.47 -9.42
N THR A 58 -7.48 5.58 -9.34
CA THR A 58 -6.59 6.11 -10.39
C THR A 58 -5.15 5.59 -10.28
N HIS A 59 -4.80 5.00 -9.14
CA HIS A 59 -3.46 4.50 -8.83
C HIS A 59 -3.48 3.00 -8.57
N ALA A 60 -2.37 2.33 -8.83
CA ALA A 60 -2.21 0.91 -8.55
C ALA A 60 -0.81 0.59 -8.01
N LEU A 61 -0.72 -0.52 -7.28
CA LEU A 61 0.51 -1.05 -6.73
C LEU A 61 0.69 -2.50 -7.18
N ILE A 62 1.95 -2.90 -7.35
CA ILE A 62 2.36 -4.30 -7.41
C ILE A 62 3.39 -4.49 -6.30
N GLN A 63 3.10 -5.39 -5.36
CA GLN A 63 3.97 -5.68 -4.22
C GLN A 63 4.25 -7.17 -4.17
N VAL A 64 5.52 -7.55 -4.00
CA VAL A 64 5.95 -8.95 -3.98
C VAL A 64 6.82 -9.18 -2.76
N ARG A 65 6.57 -10.29 -2.06
CA ARG A 65 7.47 -10.88 -1.09
C ARG A 65 7.79 -12.30 -1.56
N THR A 66 9.06 -12.57 -1.81
CA THR A 66 9.58 -13.89 -2.19
C THR A 66 10.29 -14.54 -1.02
#